data_AF-A0A1I0TYM4-F1
#
_entry.id   AF-A0A1I0TYM4-F1
#
_cell.length_a   1.000
_cell.length_b   1.000
_cell.length_c   1.000
_cell.angle_alpha   90.00
_cell.angle_beta   90.00
_cell.angle_gamma   90.00
#
_symmetry.space_group_name_H-M   'P 1'
#
loop_
_entity.id
_entity.type
_entity.pdbx_description
1 polymer ?
#
loop_
_entity_poly.entity_id
_entity_poly.type
_entity_poly.pdbx_seq_one_letter_code
_entity_poly.pdbx_strand_id
1 'polypeptide(L)'
;MQIDKLNEQKQTIDALRELIKDMYFSNRRMSVDGASYHPKHIREAIKKLTIVHLEHALEQFKQASRERRIKNPSAYMKRILFNSVKTLEFNTTAEVQFEIFGNGHTNDDEIDFFNVLNTY
;
A
#
# COMPACT_ATOMS: atom_id res chain seq x y z
N MET A 1 11.73 -27.89 13.96
CA MET A 1 10.89 -26.73 14.33
C MET A 1 11.53 -25.38 14.00
N GLN A 2 12.75 -25.04 14.45
CA GLN A 2 13.39 -23.75 14.06
C GLN A 2 13.84 -23.73 12.59
N ILE A 3 14.37 -24.85 12.08
CA ILE A 3 14.81 -25.00 10.68
C ILE A 3 13.63 -24.86 9.72
N ASP A 4 12.46 -25.40 10.08
CA ASP A 4 11.26 -25.38 9.23
C ASP A 4 10.73 -23.94 9.06
N LYS A 5 10.67 -23.18 10.16
CA LYS A 5 10.29 -21.75 10.13
C LYS A 5 11.24 -20.91 9.28
N LEU A 6 12.55 -21.18 9.36
CA LEU A 6 13.55 -20.48 8.55
C LEU A 6 13.38 -20.78 7.06
N ASN A 7 13.05 -22.03 6.71
CA ASN A 7 12.80 -22.43 5.33
C ASN A 7 11.53 -21.77 4.76
N GLU A 8 10.45 -21.71 5.53
CA GLU A 8 9.21 -21.02 5.14
C GLU A 8 9.45 -19.51 4.89
N GLN A 9 10.23 -18.86 5.75
CA GLN A 9 10.62 -17.46 5.56
C GLN A 9 11.41 -17.26 4.28
N LYS A 10 12.38 -18.13 4.00
CA LYS A 10 13.17 -18.09 2.77
C LYS A 10 12.29 -18.24 1.53
N GLN A 11 11.37 -19.22 1.53
CA GLN A 11 10.43 -19.41 0.42
C GLN A 11 9.54 -18.19 0.19
N THR A 12 9.09 -17.54 1.27
CA THR A 12 8.29 -16.31 1.19
C THR A 12 9.08 -15.17 0.57
N ILE A 13 10.33 -14.98 0.99
CA ILE A 13 11.22 -13.94 0.44
C ILE A 13 11.50 -14.19 -1.04
N ASP A 14 11.78 -15.43 -1.42
CA ASP A 14 12.05 -15.78 -2.81
C ASP A 14 10.80 -15.56 -3.69
N ALA A 15 9.61 -15.93 -3.20
CA ALA A 15 8.36 -15.66 -3.89
C ALA A 15 8.10 -14.16 -4.07
N LEU A 16 8.32 -13.34 -3.04
CA LEU A 16 8.18 -11.88 -3.13
C LEU A 16 9.17 -11.28 -4.13
N ARG A 17 10.43 -11.75 -4.13
CA ARG A 17 11.45 -11.31 -5.09
C ARG A 17 11.01 -11.56 -6.53
N GLU A 18 10.50 -12.75 -6.83
CA GLU A 18 10.05 -13.07 -8.18
C GLU A 18 8.83 -12.24 -8.59
N LEU A 19 7.90 -11.95 -7.67
CA LEU A 19 6.78 -11.06 -7.93
C LEU A 19 7.24 -9.62 -8.23
N ILE A 20 8.18 -9.11 -7.44
CA ILE A 20 8.73 -7.75 -7.62
C ILE A 20 9.47 -7.65 -8.96
N LYS A 21 10.27 -8.66 -9.32
CA LYS A 21 10.93 -8.73 -10.64
C LYS A 21 9.91 -8.73 -11.77
N ASP A 22 8.88 -9.57 -11.67
CA ASP A 22 7.83 -9.61 -12.69
C ASP A 22 7.14 -8.25 -12.83
N MET A 23 6.80 -7.59 -11.72
CA MET A 23 6.21 -6.24 -11.75
C MET A 23 7.15 -5.19 -12.36
N TYR A 24 8.46 -5.28 -12.10
CA TYR A 24 9.44 -4.32 -12.59
C TYR A 24 9.76 -4.49 -14.08
N PHE A 25 9.92 -5.74 -14.55
CA PHE A 25 10.32 -6.03 -15.92
C PHE A 25 9.14 -6.25 -16.87
N SER A 26 7.91 -6.41 -16.36
CA SER A 26 6.73 -6.55 -17.20
C SER A 26 6.45 -5.26 -17.98
N ASN A 27 6.21 -5.43 -19.29
CA ASN A 27 5.72 -4.37 -20.17
C ASN A 27 4.18 -4.35 -20.27
N ARG A 28 3.48 -5.15 -19.45
CA ARG A 28 2.02 -5.23 -19.44
C ARG A 28 1.43 -4.22 -18.47
N ARG A 29 0.27 -3.67 -18.83
CA ARG A 29 -0.53 -2.88 -17.89
C ARG A 29 -1.03 -3.78 -16.76
N MET A 30 -1.09 -3.23 -15.55
CA MET A 30 -1.63 -3.92 -14.39
C MET A 30 -2.94 -3.26 -13.97
N SER A 31 -3.97 -4.06 -13.72
CA SER A 31 -5.22 -3.58 -13.18
C SER A 31 -5.22 -3.68 -11.66
N VAL A 32 -5.41 -2.55 -10.99
CA VAL A 32 -5.52 -2.42 -9.54
C VAL A 32 -6.80 -1.64 -9.26
N ASP A 33 -7.71 -2.22 -8.48
CA ASP A 33 -8.98 -1.61 -8.04
C ASP A 33 -9.81 -0.97 -9.18
N GLY A 34 -9.85 -1.64 -10.33
CA GLY A 34 -10.59 -1.19 -11.51
C GLY A 34 -9.82 -0.19 -12.40
N ALA A 35 -8.74 0.41 -11.89
CA ALA A 35 -7.86 1.28 -12.67
C ALA A 35 -6.75 0.47 -13.38
N SER A 36 -6.35 0.92 -14.57
CA SER A 36 -5.29 0.28 -15.36
C SER A 36 -4.03 1.15 -15.39
N TYR A 37 -2.94 0.66 -14.84
CA TYR A 37 -1.68 1.39 -14.70
C TYR A 37 -0.70 1.04 -15.80
N HIS A 38 -0.06 2.07 -16.37
CA HIS A 38 1.03 1.89 -17.34
C HIS A 38 2.28 1.33 -16.64
N PRO A 39 3.07 0.45 -17.29
CA PRO A 39 4.31 -0.13 -16.73
C PRO A 39 5.26 0.88 -16.10
N LYS A 40 5.35 2.09 -16.65
CA LYS A 40 6.15 3.19 -16.08
C LYS A 40 5.75 3.50 -14.63
N HIS A 41 4.46 3.63 -14.33
CA HIS A 41 4.00 3.95 -12.98
C HIS A 41 4.21 2.78 -12.00
N ILE A 42 4.10 1.54 -12.51
CA ILE A 42 4.34 0.34 -11.71
C ILE A 42 5.82 0.30 -11.32
N ARG A 43 6.74 0.50 -12.27
CA ARG A 43 8.18 0.57 -11.99
C ARG A 43 8.53 1.65 -10.97
N GLU A 44 7.96 2.84 -11.12
CA GLU A 44 8.20 3.93 -10.17
C GLU A 44 7.66 3.59 -8.77
N ALA A 45 6.53 2.91 -8.64
CA ALA A 45 6.04 2.44 -7.35
C ALA A 45 6.97 1.36 -6.75
N ILE A 46 7.38 0.37 -7.54
CA ILE A 46 8.24 -0.73 -7.09
C ILE A 46 9.59 -0.23 -6.59
N LYS A 47 10.18 0.81 -7.21
CA LYS A 47 11.44 1.42 -6.75
C LYS A 47 11.36 2.02 -5.35
N LYS A 48 10.15 2.36 -4.89
CA LYS A 48 9.90 2.96 -3.57
C LYS A 48 9.55 1.92 -2.50
N LEU A 49 9.50 0.64 -2.85
CA LEU A 49 9.29 -0.40 -1.86
C LEU A 49 10.41 -0.40 -0.81
N THR A 50 10.01 -0.49 0.44
CA THR A 50 10.88 -0.63 1.61
C THR A 50 10.39 -1.82 2.42
N ILE A 51 11.14 -2.21 3.46
CA ILE A 51 10.75 -3.32 4.35
C ILE A 51 9.36 -3.09 4.94
N VAL A 52 9.04 -1.86 5.37
CA VAL A 52 7.72 -1.50 5.94
C VAL A 52 6.59 -1.78 4.94
N HIS A 53 6.79 -1.48 3.66
CA HIS A 53 5.82 -1.77 2.62
C HIS A 53 5.60 -3.28 2.45
N LEU A 54 6.67 -4.07 2.51
CA LEU A 54 6.60 -5.52 2.37
C LEU A 54 5.90 -6.17 3.57
N GLU A 55 6.20 -5.72 4.79
CA GLU A 55 5.54 -6.18 6.01
C GLU A 55 4.05 -5.87 5.99
N HIS A 56 3.69 -4.64 5.65
CA HIS A 56 2.29 -4.23 5.49
C HIS A 56 1.58 -5.06 4.42
N ALA A 57 2.24 -5.34 3.29
CA ALA A 57 1.66 -6.14 2.22
C ALA A 57 1.42 -7.61 2.64
N LEU A 58 2.38 -8.19 3.36
CA LEU A 58 2.26 -9.54 3.90
C LEU A 58 1.13 -9.65 4.92
N GLU A 59 0.99 -8.68 5.83
CA GLU A 59 -0.07 -8.70 6.83
C GLU A 59 -1.45 -8.57 6.16
N GLN A 60 -1.62 -7.65 5.21
CA GLN A 60 -2.86 -7.54 4.44
C GLN A 60 -3.19 -8.82 3.67
N PHE A 61 -2.19 -9.46 3.07
CA PHE A 61 -2.39 -10.72 2.37
C PHE A 61 -2.86 -11.82 3.32
N LYS A 62 -2.22 -11.93 4.49
CA LYS A 62 -2.55 -12.90 5.52
C LYS A 62 -3.96 -12.68 6.07
N GLN A 63 -4.33 -11.44 6.37
CA GLN A 63 -5.69 -11.10 6.81
C GLN A 63 -6.71 -11.49 5.74
N ALA A 64 -6.52 -11.07 4.50
CA ALA A 64 -7.42 -11.38 3.41
C ALA A 64 -7.55 -12.89 3.16
N SER A 65 -6.46 -13.66 3.32
CA SER A 65 -6.49 -15.12 3.15
C SER A 65 -7.32 -15.85 4.22
N ARG A 66 -7.47 -15.25 5.41
CA ARG A 66 -8.31 -15.78 6.49
C ARG A 66 -9.79 -15.48 6.27
N GLU A 67 -10.09 -14.29 5.76
CA GLU A 67 -11.46 -13.81 5.56
C GLU A 67 -12.10 -14.37 4.29
N ARG A 68 -11.31 -14.58 3.23
CA ARG A 68 -11.82 -14.97 1.91
C ARG A 68 -10.84 -15.84 1.13
N ARG A 69 -11.39 -16.67 0.24
CA ARG A 69 -10.59 -17.43 -0.72
C ARG A 69 -10.01 -16.51 -1.80
N ILE A 70 -8.68 -16.38 -1.82
CA ILE A 70 -7.97 -15.64 -2.86
C ILE A 70 -7.84 -16.50 -4.12
N LYS A 71 -8.60 -16.17 -5.17
CA LYS A 71 -8.59 -16.93 -6.44
C LYS A 71 -7.26 -16.88 -7.19
N ASN A 72 -6.57 -15.74 -7.15
CA ASN A 72 -5.26 -15.55 -7.78
C ASN A 72 -4.30 -14.87 -6.80
N PRO A 73 -3.56 -15.64 -5.99
CA PRO A 73 -2.62 -15.13 -4.99
C PRO A 73 -1.56 -14.19 -5.55
N SER A 74 -0.99 -14.52 -6.71
CA SER A 74 0.06 -13.71 -7.36
C SER A 74 -0.48 -12.34 -7.77
N ALA A 75 -1.60 -12.30 -8.48
CA ALA A 75 -2.20 -11.03 -8.90
C ALA A 75 -2.65 -10.18 -7.70
N TYR A 76 -3.16 -10.83 -6.65
CA TYR A 76 -3.57 -10.15 -5.43
C TYR A 76 -2.36 -9.55 -4.68
N MET A 77 -1.28 -10.30 -4.51
CA MET A 77 -0.06 -9.80 -3.87
C MET A 77 0.54 -8.63 -4.65
N LYS A 78 0.58 -8.70 -5.99
CA LYS A 78 1.06 -7.58 -6.83
C LYS A 78 0.24 -6.31 -6.63
N ARG A 79 -1.09 -6.44 -6.46
CA ARG A 79 -1.97 -5.31 -6.15
C ARG A 79 -1.66 -4.70 -4.79
N ILE A 80 -1.54 -5.54 -3.75
CA ILE A 80 -1.22 -5.05 -2.40
C ILE A 80 0.15 -4.37 -2.39
N LEU A 81 1.17 -4.95 -3.03
CA LEU A 81 2.51 -4.34 -3.12
C LEU A 81 2.50 -2.96 -3.82
N PHE A 82 1.68 -2.82 -4.86
CA PHE A 82 1.52 -1.52 -5.52
C PHE A 82 0.78 -0.52 -4.62
N ASN A 83 -0.30 -0.96 -3.97
CA ASN A 83 -1.10 -0.13 -3.09
C ASN A 83 -0.35 0.26 -1.81
N SER A 84 0.49 -0.62 -1.25
CA SER A 84 1.23 -0.33 -0.01
C SER A 84 2.10 0.92 -0.16
N VAL A 85 2.72 1.11 -1.32
CA VAL A 85 3.51 2.31 -1.63
C VAL A 85 2.62 3.55 -1.64
N LYS A 86 1.44 3.47 -2.27
CA LYS A 86 0.50 4.59 -2.36
C LYS A 86 -0.13 4.95 -1.03
N THR A 87 -0.53 3.95 -0.24
CA THR A 87 -1.20 4.13 1.04
C THR A 87 -0.25 4.68 2.09
N LEU A 88 0.99 4.18 2.17
CA LEU A 88 1.95 4.69 3.15
C LEU A 88 2.49 6.07 2.79
N GLU A 89 2.71 6.38 1.50
CA GLU A 89 3.00 7.76 1.06
C GLU A 89 1.89 8.74 1.45
N PHE A 90 0.63 8.33 1.29
CA PHE A 90 -0.52 9.16 1.68
C PHE A 90 -0.61 9.34 3.20
N ASN A 91 -0.41 8.28 3.99
CA ASN A 91 -0.48 8.35 5.45
C ASN A 91 0.62 9.25 6.03
N THR A 92 1.86 9.15 5.56
CA THR A 92 2.93 10.06 6.01
C THR A 92 2.64 11.51 5.62
N THR A 93 2.09 11.74 4.42
CA THR A 93 1.72 13.10 4.00
C THR A 93 0.57 13.66 4.85
N ALA A 94 -0.42 12.83 5.19
CA ALA A 94 -1.57 13.21 6.01
C ALA A 94 -1.18 13.47 7.48
N GLU A 95 -0.28 12.65 8.05
CA GLU A 95 0.25 12.84 9.41
C GLU A 95 1.06 14.14 9.52
N VAL A 96 1.92 14.42 8.55
CA VAL A 96 2.69 15.68 8.50
C VAL A 96 1.75 16.89 8.32
N GLN A 97 0.69 16.79 7.52
CA GLN A 97 -0.32 17.84 7.43
C GLN A 97 -1.07 18.02 8.75
N PHE A 98 -1.41 16.94 9.45
CA PHE A 98 -2.04 17.01 10.77
C PHE A 98 -1.11 17.68 11.80
N GLU A 99 0.19 17.40 11.80
CA GLU A 99 1.12 18.06 12.70
C GLU A 99 1.35 19.55 12.35
N ILE A 100 1.42 19.88 11.05
CA ILE A 100 1.64 21.26 10.59
C ILE A 100 0.40 22.15 10.80
N PHE A 101 -0.81 21.60 10.63
CA PHE A 101 -2.06 22.37 10.74
C PHE A 101 -2.85 22.11 12.03
N GLY A 102 -2.50 21.08 12.81
CA GLY A 102 -3.26 20.62 13.98
C GLY A 102 -2.70 21.01 15.34
N ASN A 103 -1.57 21.72 15.41
CA ASN A 103 -1.03 22.29 16.66
C ASN A 103 -1.37 23.78 16.84
N GLY A 104 -2.58 24.18 16.43
CA GLY A 104 -3.15 25.51 16.62
C GLY A 104 -4.25 25.55 17.67
N HIS A 105 -4.08 24.89 18.82
CA HIS A 105 -4.90 25.18 20.01
C HIS A 105 -4.23 26.26 20.86
N THR A 106 -4.43 27.51 20.48
CA THR A 106 -4.63 28.58 21.47
C THR A 106 -6.05 29.09 21.28
N ASN A 107 -6.87 28.76 22.27
CA ASN A 107 -8.14 29.30 22.72
C ASN A 107 -8.87 30.37 21.88
N ASP A 108 -10.20 30.17 21.86
CA ASP A 108 -11.26 31.16 21.63
C ASP A 108 -11.51 31.57 20.16
N ASP A 109 -12.38 30.80 19.49
CA ASP A 109 -13.72 31.27 19.08
C ASP A 109 -14.36 30.30 18.06
N GLU A 110 -15.61 29.91 18.35
CA GLU A 110 -16.48 29.09 17.48
C GLU A 110 -16.61 29.70 16.07
N ILE A 111 -16.21 28.96 15.03
CA ILE A 111 -16.80 29.11 13.69
C ILE A 111 -17.04 27.73 13.06
N ASP A 112 -18.32 27.41 12.90
CA ASP A 112 -18.86 26.21 12.28
C ASP A 112 -18.59 26.20 10.77
N PHE A 113 -17.64 25.37 10.31
CA PHE A 113 -17.16 25.34 8.92
C PHE A 113 -18.12 24.70 7.90
N PHE A 114 -19.33 24.28 8.31
CA PHE A 114 -20.27 23.59 7.42
C PHE A 114 -21.15 24.48 6.54
N ASN A 115 -21.02 25.82 6.58
CA ASN A 115 -21.91 26.73 5.85
C ASN A 115 -21.33 27.46 4.62
N VAL A 116 -20.13 27.11 4.11
CA VAL A 116 -19.54 27.84 2.95
C VAL A 116 -19.55 27.06 1.63
N LEU A 117 -20.17 25.87 1.56
CA LEU A 117 -20.24 25.10 0.30
C LEU A 117 -21.66 24.80 -0.19
N ASN A 118 -22.64 25.63 0.15
CA ASN A 118 -23.86 25.83 -0.62
C ASN A 118 -24.22 27.31 -0.43
N THR A 119 -24.14 28.18 -1.43
CA THR A 119 -25.20 28.34 -2.43
C THR A 119 -24.69 29.26 -3.54
N TYR A 120 -24.70 28.74 -4.78
CA TYR A 120 -24.90 29.53 -6.01
C TYR A 120 -26.38 29.92 -6.11
#